data_AF-A0A354I5I4-F1
#
_entry.id   AF-A0A354I5I4-F1
#
_cell.length_a   1.000
_cell.length_b   1.000
_cell.length_c   1.000
_cell.angle_alpha   90.00
_cell.angle_beta   90.00
_cell.angle_gamma   90.00
#
_symmetry.space_group_name_H-M   'P 1'
#
loop_
_entity.id
_entity.type
_entity.pdbx_description
1 polymer ?
#
loop_
_entity_poly.entity_id
_entity_poly.type
_entity_poly.pdbx_seq_one_letter_code
_entity_poly.pdbx_strand_id
1 'polypeptide(L)'
;MTSKERAELKAQAMKLDSIFQIGKASLTPQLVKAIKDALAARELIKISVLKNCADDPGELAEMVSERTGSQVVQVIGKKIVLYKKNMKKEEKKRRMLKQQAAGKKTFPNTGFGKGKRHNG
;
A
#
# COMPACT_ATOMS: atom_id res chain seq x y z
N MET A 1 9.69 12.14 2.31
CA MET A 1 8.51 11.43 2.86
C MET A 1 8.38 11.81 4.32
N THR A 2 7.25 12.37 4.73
CA THR A 2 7.03 12.70 6.15
C THR A 2 6.64 11.45 6.95
N SER A 3 6.87 11.47 8.27
CA SER A 3 6.55 10.34 9.15
C SER A 3 5.06 9.96 9.13
N LYS A 4 4.16 10.95 8.95
CA LYS A 4 2.72 10.74 8.80
C LYS A 4 2.36 10.04 7.49
N GLU A 5 2.90 10.49 6.36
CA GLU A 5 2.68 9.85 5.06
C GLU A 5 3.16 8.40 5.07
N ARG A 6 4.32 8.12 5.68
CA ARG A 6 4.85 6.75 5.83
C ARG A 6 3.87 5.85 6.58
N ALA A 7 3.28 6.35 7.68
CA ALA A 7 2.32 5.59 8.49
C ALA A 7 1.01 5.30 7.73
N GLU A 8 0.50 6.27 6.97
CA GLU A 8 -0.69 6.09 6.14
C GLU A 8 -0.46 5.08 5.00
N LEU A 9 0.68 5.18 4.30
CA LEU A 9 1.05 4.24 3.25
C LEU A 9 1.25 2.84 3.81
N LYS A 10 1.83 2.71 5.00
CA LYS A 10 1.98 1.45 5.72
C LYS A 10 0.61 0.83 6.04
N ALA A 11 -0.33 1.61 6.57
CA ALA A 11 -1.68 1.14 6.87
C ALA A 11 -2.44 0.69 5.62
N GLN A 12 -2.31 1.44 4.52
CA GLN A 12 -2.86 1.04 3.21
C GLN A 12 -2.21 -0.24 2.69
N ALA A 13 -0.88 -0.32 2.77
CA ALA A 13 -0.14 -1.47 2.31
C ALA A 13 -0.50 -2.73 3.08
N MET A 14 -0.80 -2.67 4.38
CA MET A 14 -1.20 -3.86 5.14
C MET A 14 -2.46 -4.53 4.57
N LYS A 15 -3.40 -3.75 4.01
CA LYS A 15 -4.63 -4.25 3.38
C LYS A 15 -4.45 -4.72 1.94
N LEU A 16 -3.31 -4.42 1.31
CA LEU A 16 -3.02 -4.82 -0.07
C LEU A 16 -2.44 -6.23 -0.11
N ASP A 17 -2.85 -7.02 -1.09
CA ASP A 17 -2.21 -8.31 -1.35
C ASP A 17 -0.93 -8.17 -2.18
N SER A 18 -0.04 -9.14 -2.00
CA SER A 18 1.18 -9.23 -2.79
C SER A 18 0.83 -9.66 -4.21
N ILE A 19 0.98 -8.74 -5.17
CA ILE A 19 0.72 -9.01 -6.59
C ILE A 19 1.95 -9.53 -7.34
N PHE A 20 3.14 -9.33 -6.76
CA PHE A 20 4.40 -9.84 -7.30
C PHE A 20 5.09 -10.71 -6.27
N GLN A 21 5.84 -11.68 -6.76
CA GLN A 21 6.66 -12.56 -5.94
C GLN A 21 8.07 -12.74 -6.52
N ILE A 22 9.09 -12.62 -5.68
CA ILE A 22 10.50 -12.83 -6.03
C ILE A 22 10.93 -14.21 -5.53
N GLY A 23 11.44 -15.04 -6.45
CA GLY A 23 11.84 -16.42 -6.21
C GLY A 23 13.34 -16.67 -6.36
N LYS A 24 13.69 -17.91 -6.71
CA LYS A 24 15.08 -18.33 -6.97
C LYS A 24 15.76 -17.55 -8.11
N ALA A 25 14.98 -17.10 -9.09
CA ALA A 25 15.47 -16.33 -10.24
C ALA A 25 15.79 -14.85 -9.91
N SER A 26 15.67 -14.44 -8.63
CA SER A 26 15.93 -13.08 -8.16
C SER A 26 15.26 -12.00 -9.03
N LEU A 27 15.85 -10.80 -9.04
CA LEU A 27 15.42 -9.61 -9.80
C LEU A 27 15.66 -9.76 -11.31
N THR A 28 14.73 -10.37 -12.04
CA THR A 28 14.78 -10.41 -13.50
C THR A 28 14.36 -9.06 -14.11
N PRO A 29 14.91 -8.66 -15.27
CA PRO A 29 14.54 -7.40 -15.93
C PRO A 29 13.06 -7.35 -16.33
N GLN A 30 12.45 -8.49 -16.67
CA GLN A 30 11.01 -8.58 -16.94
C GLN A 30 10.19 -8.29 -15.68
N LEU A 31 10.58 -8.84 -14.52
CA LEU A 31 9.91 -8.59 -13.26
C LEU A 31 10.04 -7.13 -12.83
N VAL A 32 11.24 -6.54 -12.94
CA VAL A 32 11.46 -5.11 -12.68
C VAL A 32 10.56 -4.23 -13.56
N LYS A 33 10.43 -4.57 -14.85
CA LYS A 33 9.57 -3.82 -15.78
C LYS A 33 8.09 -3.94 -15.40
N ALA A 34 7.62 -5.14 -15.06
CA ALA A 34 6.25 -5.36 -14.60
C ALA A 34 5.95 -4.61 -13.28
N ILE A 35 6.88 -4.66 -12.33
CA ILE A 35 6.83 -3.90 -11.07
C ILE A 35 6.74 -2.40 -11.35
N LYS A 36 7.57 -1.88 -12.27
CA LYS A 36 7.60 -0.47 -12.66
C LYS A 36 6.27 -0.02 -13.27
N ASP A 37 5.67 -0.84 -14.13
CA ASP A 37 4.38 -0.57 -14.76
C ASP A 37 3.24 -0.57 -13.74
N ALA A 38 3.21 -1.58 -12.87
CA ALA A 38 2.24 -1.66 -11.79
C ALA A 38 2.36 -0.49 -10.79
N LEU A 39 3.58 -0.05 -10.48
CA LEU A 39 3.82 1.15 -9.67
C LEU A 39 3.32 2.42 -10.36
N ALA A 40 3.46 2.53 -11.68
CA ALA A 40 2.92 3.67 -12.42
C ALA A 40 1.37 3.69 -12.38
N ALA A 41 0.74 2.52 -12.43
CA ALA A 41 -0.71 2.38 -12.38
C ALA A 41 -1.30 2.57 -10.97
N ARG A 42 -0.72 1.92 -9.95
CA ARG A 42 -1.29 1.80 -8.60
C ARG A 42 -0.62 2.69 -7.55
N GLU A 43 0.56 3.24 -7.84
CA GLU A 43 1.40 4.07 -6.95
C GLU A 43 1.91 3.36 -5.69
N LEU A 44 1.19 2.36 -5.17
CA LEU A 44 1.56 1.54 -4.03
C LEU A 44 1.38 0.07 -4.40
N ILE A 45 2.43 -0.72 -4.21
CA ILE A 45 2.40 -2.18 -4.45
C ILE A 45 3.06 -2.93 -3.30
N LYS A 46 2.66 -4.19 -3.14
CA LYS A 46 3.27 -5.14 -2.22
C LYS A 46 3.89 -6.28 -3.02
N ILE A 47 5.13 -6.64 -2.67
CA ILE A 47 5.89 -7.73 -3.26
C ILE A 47 6.19 -8.75 -2.17
N SER A 48 6.10 -10.04 -2.48
CA SER A 48 6.47 -11.13 -1.58
C SER A 48 7.80 -11.73 -2.03
N VAL A 49 8.66 -12.13 -1.09
CA VAL A 49 9.94 -12.80 -1.35
C VAL A 49 9.80 -14.24 -0.87
N LEU A 50 10.10 -15.19 -1.74
CA LEU A 50 10.03 -16.61 -1.41
C LEU A 50 11.17 -17.00 -0.48
N LYS A 51 10.95 -18.09 0.28
CA LYS A 51 11.96 -18.56 1.24
C LYS A 51 13.26 -19.06 0.61
N ASN A 52 13.23 -19.38 -0.68
CA ASN A 52 14.38 -19.85 -1.45
C ASN A 52 15.26 -18.73 -2.03
N CYS A 53 14.96 -17.46 -1.74
CA CYS A 53 15.82 -16.34 -2.07
C CYS A 53 16.89 -16.22 -0.98
N ALA A 54 18.17 -16.26 -1.36
CA ALA A 54 19.31 -16.14 -0.45
C ALA A 54 19.57 -14.69 -0.02
N ASP A 55 19.01 -13.74 -0.76
CA ASP A 55 19.19 -12.31 -0.57
C ASP A 55 18.29 -11.77 0.56
N ASP A 56 18.76 -10.73 1.25
CA ASP A 56 17.99 -10.09 2.32
C ASP A 56 16.82 -9.28 1.73
N PRO A 57 15.59 -9.40 2.28
CA PRO A 57 14.44 -8.62 1.80
C PRO A 57 14.64 -7.11 1.94
N GLY A 58 15.51 -6.64 2.82
CA GLY A 58 15.94 -5.25 2.91
C GLY A 58 16.75 -4.82 1.69
N GLU A 59 17.79 -5.57 1.34
CA GLU A 59 18.63 -5.30 0.16
C GLU A 59 17.83 -5.43 -1.15
N LEU A 60 16.95 -6.44 -1.24
CA LEU A 60 16.03 -6.56 -2.38
C LEU A 60 15.13 -5.33 -2.51
N ALA A 61 14.63 -4.82 -1.38
CA ALA A 61 13.78 -3.65 -1.41
C ALA A 61 14.53 -2.44 -1.96
N GLU A 62 15.76 -2.22 -1.51
CA GLU A 62 16.62 -1.14 -2.03
C GLU A 62 16.89 -1.32 -3.52
N MET A 63 17.37 -2.49 -3.95
CA MET A 63 17.63 -2.77 -5.37
C MET A 63 16.40 -2.57 -6.26
N VAL A 64 15.23 -3.10 -5.86
CA VAL A 64 13.99 -2.90 -6.63
C VAL A 64 13.64 -1.42 -6.66
N SER A 65 13.78 -0.72 -5.54
CA SER A 65 13.45 0.70 -5.42
C SER A 65 14.33 1.57 -6.33
N GLU A 66 15.64 1.30 -6.38
CA GLU A 66 16.59 1.98 -7.26
C GLU A 66 16.27 1.71 -8.74
N ARG A 67 16.07 0.45 -9.10
CA ARG A 67 15.78 0.07 -10.50
C ARG A 67 14.45 0.62 -11.01
N THR A 68 13.46 0.76 -10.14
CA THR A 68 12.10 1.21 -10.50
C THR A 68 11.90 2.71 -10.31
N GLY A 69 12.82 3.38 -9.60
CA GLY A 69 12.69 4.77 -9.16
C GLY A 69 11.54 4.94 -8.18
N SER A 70 11.44 4.03 -7.20
CA SER A 70 10.40 3.99 -6.17
C SER A 70 11.02 4.18 -4.79
N GLN A 71 10.19 4.38 -3.77
CA GLN A 71 10.61 4.43 -2.38
C GLN A 71 10.14 3.20 -1.61
N VAL A 72 11.03 2.65 -0.80
CA VAL A 72 10.70 1.63 0.19
C VAL A 72 9.93 2.28 1.33
N VAL A 73 8.68 1.88 1.51
CA VAL A 73 7.86 2.34 2.64
C VAL A 73 8.17 1.52 3.88
N GLN A 74 8.17 0.19 3.70
CA GLN A 74 8.41 -0.76 4.77
C GLN A 74 8.76 -2.14 4.21
N VAL A 75 9.62 -2.87 4.94
CA VAL A 75 9.83 -4.30 4.79
C VAL A 75 9.20 -5.02 5.99
N ILE A 76 8.38 -6.05 5.73
CA ILE A 76 7.66 -6.84 6.73
C ILE A 76 8.05 -8.30 6.52
N GLY A 77 9.08 -8.77 7.23
CA GLY A 77 9.64 -10.11 7.02
C GLY A 77 10.05 -10.29 5.56
N LYS A 78 9.39 -11.19 4.85
CA LYS A 78 9.63 -11.42 3.41
C LYS A 78 8.71 -10.63 2.48
N LYS A 79 8.00 -9.61 2.97
CA LYS A 79 7.12 -8.76 2.14
C LYS A 79 7.71 -7.36 2.06
N ILE A 80 7.77 -6.82 0.86
CA ILE A 80 8.33 -5.50 0.56
C ILE A 80 7.21 -4.60 0.09
N VAL A 81 7.11 -3.41 0.68
CA VAL A 81 6.16 -2.38 0.28
C VAL A 81 6.90 -1.25 -0.44
N LEU A 82 6.53 -1.03 -1.69
CA LEU A 82 7.09 0.02 -2.52
C LEU A 82 6.02 1.04 -2.88
N TYR A 83 6.40 2.30 -2.81
CA TYR A 83 5.57 3.43 -3.18
C TYR A 83 6.29 4.31 -4.19
N LYS A 84 5.58 4.72 -5.23
CA LYS A 84 6.08 5.68 -6.22
C LYS A 84 5.12 6.85 -6.31
N LYS A 85 5.62 8.03 -5.91
CA LYS A 85 4.84 9.27 -5.96
C LYS A 85 4.67 9.69 -7.42
N ASN A 86 3.43 9.69 -7.92
CA ASN A 86 3.11 10.16 -9.25
C ASN A 86 2.58 11.60 -9.17
N MET A 87 3.41 12.59 -9.51
CA MET A 87 3.04 14.03 -9.36
C MET A 87 1.74 14.39 -10.07
N LYS A 88 1.42 13.74 -11.21
CA LYS A 88 0.19 13.98 -11.98
C LYS A 88 -1.10 13.47 -11.29
N LYS A 89 -1.02 12.45 -10.44
CA LYS A 89 -2.20 11.92 -9.70
C LYS A 89 -2.43 12.67 -8.39
N GLU A 90 -1.38 13.14 -7.74
CA GLU A 90 -1.44 13.95 -6.51
C GLU A 90 -2.24 15.23 -6.66
N GLU A 91 -2.13 15.92 -7.80
CA GLU A 91 -2.92 17.13 -8.06
C GLU A 91 -4.43 16.80 -8.14
N LYS A 92 -4.76 15.69 -8.81
CA LYS A 92 -6.14 15.20 -8.93
C LYS A 92 -6.69 14.71 -7.58
N LYS A 93 -5.86 14.03 -6.79
CA LYS A 93 -6.21 13.51 -5.46
C LYS A 93 -6.35 14.63 -4.42
N ARG A 94 -5.49 15.66 -4.41
CA ARG A 94 -5.67 16.88 -3.60
C ARG A 94 -6.97 17.61 -3.94
N ARG A 95 -7.33 17.66 -5.23
CA ARG A 95 -8.60 18.26 -5.68
C ARG A 95 -9.82 17.47 -5.17
N MET A 96 -9.75 16.14 -5.19
CA MET A 96 -10.82 15.26 -4.67
C MET A 96 -10.90 15.25 -3.13
N LEU A 97 -9.77 15.26 -2.41
CA LEU A 97 -9.75 15.29 -0.95
C LEU A 97 -10.31 16.62 -0.40
N LYS A 98 -10.04 17.74 -1.07
CA LYS A 98 -10.66 19.04 -0.75
C LYS A 98 -12.19 19.02 -0.89
N GLN A 99 -12.74 18.21 -1.80
CA GLN A 99 -14.20 18.08 -1.98
C GLN A 99 -14.84 17.15 -0.94
N GLN A 100 -14.14 16.11 -0.46
CA GLN A 100 -14.69 15.18 0.54
C GLN A 100 -14.63 15.72 1.99
N ALA A 101 -13.72 16.66 2.29
CA ALA A 101 -13.66 17.28 3.61
C ALA A 101 -14.86 18.20 3.92
N ALA A 102 -15.57 18.71 2.92
CA ALA A 102 -16.79 19.51 3.10
C ALA A 102 -18.05 18.67 3.38
N GLY A 103 -17.97 17.34 3.28
CA GLY A 103 -19.12 16.43 3.30
C GLY A 103 -19.29 15.57 4.54
N LYS A 104 -18.46 15.69 5.59
CA LYS A 104 -18.70 15.01 6.87
C LYS A 104 -19.85 15.69 7.62
N LYS A 105 -21.07 15.58 7.10
CA LYS A 105 -22.26 15.57 7.96
C LYS A 105 -22.12 14.35 8.87
N THR A 106 -22.12 14.64 10.17
CA THR A 106 -22.31 13.70 11.26
C THR A 106 -23.42 12.71 10.92
N PHE A 107 -23.13 11.41 10.96
CA PHE A 107 -24.18 10.42 11.12
C PHE A 107 -24.42 10.26 12.63
N PRO A 108 -25.55 10.73 13.18
CA PRO A 108 -25.94 10.31 14.52
C PRO A 108 -26.15 8.80 14.49
N ASN A 109 -25.53 8.10 15.43
CA ASN A 109 -25.79 6.68 15.65
C ASN A 109 -27.20 6.54 16.24
N THR A 110 -28.20 6.32 15.37
CA THR A 110 -29.57 5.99 15.77
C THR A 110 -29.99 4.67 15.13
N GLY A 111 -30.38 3.73 16.00
CA GLY A 111 -31.14 2.52 15.67
C GLY A 111 -30.47 1.23 16.15
N PHE A 112 -31.12 0.25 16.75
CA PHE A 112 -32.53 -0.06 17.05
C PHE A 112 -32.42 -1.30 17.98
N GLY A 113 -32.87 -1.27 19.23
CA GLY A 113 -34.22 -1.72 19.58
C GLY A 113 -34.42 -3.24 19.50
N LYS A 114 -34.29 -3.96 20.63
CA LYS A 114 -35.09 -5.17 20.90
C LYS A 114 -35.68 -5.04 22.31
N GLY A 115 -36.97 -4.70 22.36
CA GLY A 115 -37.78 -4.75 23.56
C GLY A 115 -38.50 -6.09 23.75
N LYS A 116 -39.33 -6.10 24.80
CA LYS A 116 -40.24 -7.14 25.33
C LYS A 116 -39.61 -8.00 26.44
N ARG A 117 -40.23 -8.23 27.60
CA ARG A 117 -41.56 -7.92 28.15
C ARG A 117 -41.55 -8.29 29.66
N HIS A 118 -42.43 -7.64 30.44
CA HIS A 118 -42.95 -7.98 31.79
C HIS A 118 -43.19 -9.50 31.98
N ASN A 119 -43.34 -10.09 33.17
CA ASN A 119 -44.10 -9.70 34.35
C ASN A 119 -43.84 -10.75 35.46
N GLY A 120 -44.05 -10.41 36.74
CA GLY A 120 -44.08 -11.38 37.84
C GLY A 120 -43.60 -10.79 39.16
#